data_AF-A0A954J4W4-F1
#
_entry.id   AF-A0A954J4W4-F1
#
_cell.length_a   1.000
_cell.length_b   1.000
_cell.length_c   1.000
_cell.angle_alpha   90.00
_cell.angle_beta   90.00
_cell.angle_gamma   90.00
#
_symmetry.space_group_name_H-M   'P 1'
#
loop_
_entity.id
_entity.type
_entity.pdbx_description
1 polymer ?
#
loop_
_entity_poly.entity_id
_entity_poly.type
_entity_poly.pdbx_seq_one_letter_code
_entity_poly.pdbx_strand_id
1 'polypeptide(L)'
;MKPILPRPSSWLAALAACALASCSTMNRAFDALDVINLPETRAYNLEQLHQADHHHRHVAHQTGDVQYLMKRGIAGFQPGRHIYDEAQVEKIDDPSIECLAELVSLCKFDSSSTVTSSLQVEWCVRLAVEDSWRLSRERALFELGRAALRLDVGVPQGLPEGAASPVDEVVAAITKLIRAYRPTVEGSESSLDDDQWVALEDAVAGIRALTLDLESGRRTLKAINSLLGPTKRTGRVRGMLEPLALDVQRTLVSQAITAGLNDPLPSVRAVAVWVAVQSGGDVVLAQSLTQLGPQTSEEVIMTVMRLVELYGLPEENAELSGEIFERVRLQWLGIIVEFAVNHPSGEVRVRCMRALREASGGALDTLREEDWQQWWTGVLEARESGVLVQP
;
A
#
# COMPACT_ATOMS: atom_id res chain seq x y z
N MET A 1 7.55 82.43 -5.75
CA MET A 1 6.27 81.80 -5.33
C MET A 1 6.44 80.29 -5.39
N LYS A 2 6.36 79.58 -4.26
CA LYS A 2 6.41 78.11 -4.23
C LYS A 2 5.03 77.56 -4.61
N PRO A 3 4.91 76.58 -5.53
CA PRO A 3 3.61 75.98 -5.84
C PRO A 3 3.17 75.07 -4.70
N ILE A 4 1.95 75.28 -4.23
CA ILE A 4 1.26 74.42 -3.28
C ILE A 4 0.68 73.26 -4.11
N LEU A 5 1.25 72.06 -3.95
CA LEU A 5 0.67 70.84 -4.53
C LEU A 5 -0.61 70.47 -3.75
N PRO A 6 -1.70 70.09 -4.44
CA PRO A 6 -2.93 69.67 -3.78
C PRO A 6 -2.73 68.34 -3.05
N ARG A 7 -3.22 68.27 -1.81
CA ARG A 7 -3.24 67.03 -1.03
C ARG A 7 -4.12 66.00 -1.74
N PRO A 8 -3.67 64.74 -1.89
CA PRO A 8 -4.50 63.68 -2.42
C PRO A 8 -5.72 63.48 -1.52
N SER A 9 -6.88 63.47 -2.16
CA SER A 9 -8.19 63.36 -1.54
C SER A 9 -8.37 62.01 -0.83
N SER A 10 -8.87 62.05 0.40
CA SER A 10 -9.02 60.94 1.36
C SER A 10 -9.75 59.69 0.83
N TRP A 11 -10.50 59.78 -0.27
CA TRP A 11 -11.21 58.65 -0.87
C TRP A 11 -10.29 57.67 -1.62
N LEU A 12 -9.17 58.14 -2.19
CA LEU A 12 -8.17 57.26 -2.84
C LEU A 12 -7.39 56.42 -1.83
N ALA A 13 -7.12 56.98 -0.65
CA ALA A 13 -6.51 56.23 0.45
C ALA A 13 -7.48 55.18 1.03
N ALA A 14 -8.79 55.47 1.08
CA ALA A 14 -9.80 54.52 1.53
C ALA A 14 -10.02 53.37 0.53
N LEU A 15 -10.00 53.63 -0.79
CA LEU A 15 -10.07 52.58 -1.82
C LEU A 15 -8.81 51.69 -1.83
N ALA A 16 -7.63 52.28 -1.68
CA ALA A 16 -6.38 51.52 -1.55
C ALA A 16 -6.37 50.67 -0.27
N ALA A 17 -6.88 51.19 0.85
CA ALA A 17 -6.99 50.44 2.10
C ALA A 17 -8.02 49.30 2.02
N CYS A 18 -9.16 49.48 1.33
CA CYS A 18 -10.12 48.41 1.08
C CYS A 18 -9.54 47.34 0.13
N ALA A 19 -8.84 47.72 -0.94
CA ALA A 19 -8.20 46.78 -1.84
C ALA A 19 -7.08 45.96 -1.14
N LEU A 20 -6.28 46.61 -0.29
CA LEU A 20 -5.23 45.94 0.51
C LEU A 20 -5.83 45.07 1.62
N ALA A 21 -6.94 45.48 2.25
CA ALA A 21 -7.66 44.67 3.22
C ALA A 21 -8.25 43.41 2.56
N SER A 22 -8.82 43.53 1.36
CA SER A 22 -9.31 42.41 0.54
C SER A 22 -8.17 41.49 0.07
N CYS A 23 -7.00 42.01 -0.30
CA CYS A 23 -5.83 41.19 -0.63
C CYS A 23 -5.26 40.46 0.60
N SER A 24 -5.25 41.07 1.79
CA SER A 24 -4.75 40.42 3.01
C SER A 24 -5.70 39.34 3.56
N THR A 25 -7.02 39.52 3.37
CA THR A 25 -8.01 38.48 3.69
C THR A 25 -8.03 37.39 2.64
N MET A 26 -7.83 37.71 1.36
CA MET A 26 -7.61 36.71 0.32
C MET A 26 -6.34 35.91 0.58
N ASN A 27 -5.21 36.53 0.91
CA ASN A 27 -3.98 35.79 1.22
C ASN A 27 -4.13 34.88 2.44
N ARG A 28 -4.79 35.33 3.52
CA ARG A 28 -5.10 34.41 4.65
C ARG A 28 -6.11 33.32 4.28
N ALA A 29 -7.04 33.60 3.38
CA ALA A 29 -7.94 32.58 2.84
C ALA A 29 -7.16 31.59 1.96
N PHE A 30 -6.21 32.05 1.14
CA PHE A 30 -5.33 31.20 0.33
C PHE A 30 -4.36 30.39 1.20
N ASP A 31 -3.77 30.98 2.24
CA ASP A 31 -2.95 30.26 3.22
C ASP A 31 -3.78 29.24 4.01
N ALA A 32 -5.05 29.53 4.30
CA ALA A 32 -6.00 28.57 4.90
C ALA A 32 -6.55 27.55 3.89
N LEU A 33 -6.44 27.82 2.60
CA LEU A 33 -6.80 26.92 1.51
C LEU A 33 -5.61 26.01 1.12
N ASP A 34 -4.36 26.45 1.33
CA ASP A 34 -3.14 25.61 1.32
C ASP A 34 -3.13 24.58 2.46
N VAL A 35 -4.02 24.73 3.46
CA VAL A 35 -4.28 23.71 4.50
C VAL A 35 -5.24 22.62 4.00
N ILE A 36 -5.95 22.85 2.89
CA ILE A 36 -6.80 21.82 2.30
C ILE A 36 -5.90 20.84 1.58
N ASN A 37 -5.64 19.71 2.23
CA ASN A 37 -4.98 18.56 1.61
C ASN A 37 -6.05 17.51 1.34
N LEU A 38 -6.23 17.06 0.10
CA LEU A 38 -7.25 16.07 -0.26
C LEU A 38 -6.65 14.81 -0.86
N PRO A 39 -7.01 13.62 -0.35
CA PRO A 39 -6.48 12.37 -0.89
C PRO A 39 -6.93 12.14 -2.33
N GLU A 40 -8.13 12.61 -2.72
CA GLU A 40 -8.59 12.48 -4.10
C GLU A 40 -7.80 13.33 -5.09
N THR A 41 -7.23 14.45 -4.66
CA THR A 41 -6.37 15.27 -5.51
C THR A 41 -5.05 14.56 -5.79
N ARG A 42 -4.45 13.92 -4.77
CA ARG A 42 -3.26 13.08 -4.96
C ARG A 42 -3.54 11.89 -5.87
N ALA A 43 -4.64 11.20 -5.64
CA ALA A 43 -5.10 10.10 -6.50
C ALA A 43 -5.34 10.56 -7.96
N TYR A 44 -5.92 11.76 -8.15
CA TYR A 44 -6.09 12.35 -9.47
C TYR A 44 -4.75 12.67 -10.14
N ASN A 45 -3.81 13.31 -9.43
CA ASN A 45 -2.49 13.61 -9.96
C ASN A 45 -1.74 12.33 -10.35
N LEU A 46 -1.83 11.28 -9.54
CA LEU A 46 -1.31 9.94 -9.89
C LEU A 46 -1.96 9.39 -11.17
N GLU A 47 -3.27 9.60 -11.40
CA GLU A 47 -3.95 9.20 -12.64
C GLU A 47 -3.46 9.97 -13.86
N GLN A 48 -3.07 11.23 -13.67
CA GLN A 48 -2.49 12.03 -14.75
C GLN A 48 -1.02 11.67 -15.03
N LEU A 49 -0.27 11.31 -14.00
CA LEU A 49 1.16 10.97 -14.08
C LEU A 49 1.39 9.54 -14.57
N HIS A 50 0.55 8.58 -14.18
CA HIS A 50 0.76 7.15 -14.45
C HIS A 50 -0.26 6.61 -15.46
N GLN A 51 0.25 6.22 -16.62
CA GLN A 51 -0.56 5.74 -17.73
C GLN A 51 -1.06 4.31 -17.55
N ALA A 52 -2.00 3.90 -18.39
CA ALA A 52 -2.48 2.52 -18.44
C ALA A 52 -1.42 1.54 -19.00
N ASP A 53 -0.44 2.03 -19.76
CA ASP A 53 0.69 1.26 -20.31
C ASP A 53 1.90 1.18 -19.35
N HIS A 54 1.71 1.58 -18.10
CA HIS A 54 2.72 1.50 -17.03
C HIS A 54 3.91 2.47 -17.14
N HIS A 55 3.83 3.44 -18.05
CA HIS A 55 4.80 4.52 -18.18
C HIS A 55 4.36 5.83 -17.50
N HIS A 56 5.32 6.65 -17.10
CA HIS A 56 5.06 7.98 -16.54
C HIS A 56 4.94 9.04 -17.65
N ARG A 57 4.06 10.03 -17.46
CA ARG A 57 3.87 11.14 -18.41
C ARG A 57 4.75 12.34 -18.07
N HIS A 58 5.57 12.78 -19.03
CA HIS A 58 6.26 14.07 -18.98
C HIS A 58 5.36 15.29 -19.19
N VAL A 59 4.07 15.06 -19.47
CA VAL A 59 3.09 16.08 -19.81
C VAL A 59 1.78 15.66 -19.13
N ALA A 60 1.41 16.33 -18.05
CA ALA A 60 0.26 15.94 -17.24
C ALA A 60 -0.51 17.15 -16.71
N HIS A 61 -1.79 16.94 -16.41
CA HIS A 61 -2.65 17.93 -15.77
C HIS A 61 -2.58 17.78 -14.25
N GLN A 62 -1.50 18.23 -13.62
CA GLN A 62 -1.48 18.28 -12.17
C GLN A 62 -2.43 19.38 -11.68
N THR A 63 -3.15 19.08 -10.60
CA THR A 63 -4.15 19.99 -10.03
C THR A 63 -3.86 20.15 -8.55
N GLY A 64 -3.86 21.40 -8.07
CA GLY A 64 -3.79 21.69 -6.63
C GLY A 64 -5.13 21.43 -5.94
N ASP A 65 -5.12 21.23 -4.62
CA ASP A 65 -6.30 20.82 -3.85
C ASP A 65 -7.51 21.77 -4.00
N VAL A 66 -7.27 23.09 -3.96
CA VAL A 66 -8.30 24.12 -4.15
C VAL A 66 -8.93 24.04 -5.53
N GLN A 67 -8.09 23.87 -6.55
CA GLN A 67 -8.54 23.80 -7.92
C GLN A 67 -9.34 22.52 -8.16
N TYR A 68 -8.92 21.40 -7.56
CA TYR A 68 -9.65 20.15 -7.59
C TYR A 68 -11.04 20.31 -6.96
N LEU A 69 -11.14 20.96 -5.81
CA LEU A 69 -12.42 21.27 -5.17
C LEU A 69 -13.31 22.17 -6.03
N MET A 70 -12.77 23.23 -6.61
CA MET A 70 -13.54 24.13 -7.47
C MET A 70 -14.09 23.39 -8.69
N LYS A 71 -13.27 22.57 -9.36
CA LYS A 71 -13.71 21.72 -10.47
C LYS A 71 -14.84 20.77 -10.04
N ARG A 72 -14.71 20.12 -8.87
CA ARG A 72 -15.71 19.18 -8.35
C ARG A 72 -17.00 19.87 -7.88
N GLY A 73 -16.90 21.07 -7.30
CA GLY A 73 -18.03 21.86 -6.82
C GLY A 73 -18.84 22.51 -7.95
N ILE A 74 -18.19 22.96 -9.02
CA ILE A 74 -18.84 23.59 -10.18
C ILE A 74 -19.49 22.54 -11.09
N ALA A 75 -18.87 21.37 -11.27
CA ALA A 75 -19.39 20.35 -12.17
C ALA A 75 -20.67 19.65 -11.66
N GLY A 76 -21.01 19.81 -10.38
CA GLY A 76 -21.89 18.85 -9.70
C GLY A 76 -21.25 17.46 -9.68
N PHE A 77 -21.77 16.54 -8.87
CA PHE A 77 -21.29 15.15 -8.87
C PHE A 77 -21.81 14.42 -10.12
N GLN A 78 -21.31 14.79 -11.32
CA GLN A 78 -21.53 14.05 -12.56
C GLN A 78 -20.32 13.14 -12.80
N PRO A 79 -20.40 11.84 -12.46
CA PRO A 79 -19.33 10.90 -12.77
C PRO A 79 -19.06 10.87 -14.28
N GLY A 80 -17.80 11.07 -14.68
CA GLY A 80 -17.34 10.94 -16.06
C GLY A 80 -17.16 12.25 -16.85
N ARG A 81 -17.47 13.42 -16.28
CA ARG A 81 -17.27 14.72 -16.97
C ARG A 81 -16.05 15.45 -16.41
N HIS A 82 -14.87 15.13 -16.94
CA HIS A 82 -13.67 15.91 -16.67
C HIS A 82 -13.73 17.21 -17.48
N ILE A 83 -13.87 18.34 -16.80
CA ILE A 83 -13.61 19.66 -17.40
C ILE A 83 -12.09 19.79 -17.47
N TYR A 84 -11.50 19.27 -18.55
CA TYR A 84 -10.11 19.52 -18.88
C TYR A 84 -10.01 20.96 -19.36
N ASP A 85 -9.30 21.79 -18.60
CA ASP A 85 -8.82 23.06 -19.14
C ASP A 85 -7.51 22.74 -19.87
N GLU A 86 -7.55 22.69 -21.20
CA GLU A 86 -6.37 22.42 -22.05
C GLU A 86 -5.23 23.43 -21.80
N ALA A 87 -5.54 24.58 -21.18
CA ALA A 87 -4.57 25.62 -20.85
C ALA A 87 -3.62 25.30 -19.68
N GLN A 88 -3.81 24.17 -18.96
CA GLN A 88 -3.01 23.81 -17.78
C GLN A 88 -2.39 22.42 -17.89
N VAL A 89 -1.78 22.16 -19.03
CA VAL A 89 -0.86 21.03 -19.21
C VAL A 89 0.53 21.50 -18.82
N GLU A 90 1.12 20.91 -17.78
CA GLU A 90 2.48 21.24 -17.36
C GLU A 90 3.47 20.19 -17.86
N LYS A 91 4.65 20.65 -18.27
CA LYS A 91 5.78 19.77 -18.58
C LYS A 91 6.45 19.39 -17.26
N ILE A 92 6.61 18.10 -17.04
CA ILE A 92 7.24 17.53 -15.85
C ILE A 92 8.61 16.99 -16.24
N ASP A 93 9.64 17.49 -15.56
CA ASP A 93 11.02 17.15 -15.84
C ASP A 93 11.34 15.70 -15.45
N ASP A 94 10.92 15.26 -14.26
CA ASP A 94 11.05 13.87 -13.80
C ASP A 94 9.71 13.32 -13.30
N PRO A 95 8.91 12.70 -14.20
CA PRO A 95 7.56 12.27 -13.85
C PRO A 95 7.54 11.03 -12.96
N SER A 96 8.64 10.27 -12.90
CA SER A 96 8.79 9.15 -11.97
C SER A 96 8.93 9.68 -10.54
N ILE A 97 9.80 10.68 -10.32
CA ILE A 97 9.96 11.34 -9.01
C ILE A 97 8.65 11.99 -8.56
N GLU A 98 7.97 12.73 -9.46
CA GLU A 98 6.69 13.35 -9.12
C GLU A 98 5.60 12.32 -8.79
N CYS A 99 5.54 11.21 -9.53
CA CYS A 99 4.62 10.10 -9.24
C CYS A 99 4.87 9.53 -7.84
N LEU A 100 6.13 9.28 -7.48
CA LEU A 100 6.50 8.82 -6.15
C LEU A 100 6.19 9.86 -5.06
N ALA A 101 6.40 11.15 -5.33
CA ALA A 101 6.08 12.22 -4.39
C ALA A 101 4.57 12.31 -4.11
N GLU A 102 3.73 12.16 -5.13
CA GLU A 102 2.27 12.11 -4.98
C GLU A 102 1.82 10.85 -4.26
N LEU A 103 2.43 9.69 -4.53
CA LEU A 103 2.17 8.45 -3.78
C LEU A 103 2.49 8.62 -2.29
N VAL A 104 3.70 9.12 -1.97
CA VAL A 104 4.11 9.36 -0.59
C VAL A 104 3.18 10.36 0.08
N SER A 105 2.70 11.38 -0.65
CA SER A 105 1.74 12.36 -0.13
C SER A 105 0.38 11.73 0.14
N LEU A 106 -0.13 10.87 -0.75
CA LEU A 106 -1.36 10.09 -0.54
C LEU A 106 -1.26 9.17 0.69
N CYS A 107 -0.13 8.51 0.90
CA CYS A 107 0.09 7.60 2.03
C CYS A 107 0.28 8.30 3.39
N LYS A 108 0.45 9.63 3.41
CA LYS A 108 0.49 10.42 4.65
C LYS A 108 -0.90 10.70 5.24
N PHE A 109 -1.95 10.56 4.45
CA PHE A 109 -3.31 10.77 4.94
C PHE A 109 -3.73 9.70 5.95
N ASP A 110 -4.61 10.09 6.87
CA ASP A 110 -5.16 9.18 7.87
C ASP A 110 -5.98 8.07 7.19
N SER A 111 -5.50 6.84 7.36
CA SER A 111 -6.13 5.63 6.83
C SER A 111 -7.33 5.14 7.66
N SER A 112 -7.76 5.88 8.70
CA SER A 112 -8.95 5.54 9.50
C SER A 112 -10.24 5.61 8.69
N SER A 113 -10.29 6.45 7.66
CA SER A 113 -11.41 6.51 6.73
C SER A 113 -11.28 5.47 5.64
N THR A 114 -12.27 4.57 5.52
CA THR A 114 -12.33 3.55 4.46
C THR A 114 -12.19 4.14 3.05
N VAL A 115 -12.68 5.37 2.84
CA VAL A 115 -12.55 6.04 1.53
C VAL A 115 -11.11 6.38 1.21
N THR A 116 -10.40 6.95 2.19
CA THR A 116 -8.98 7.32 2.05
C THR A 116 -8.11 6.07 1.95
N SER A 117 -8.36 5.07 2.80
CA SER A 117 -7.60 3.82 2.78
C SER A 117 -7.81 3.05 1.48
N SER A 118 -9.00 3.10 0.88
CA SER A 118 -9.28 2.49 -0.42
C SER A 118 -8.45 3.13 -1.53
N LEU A 119 -8.33 4.46 -1.55
CA LEU A 119 -7.47 5.16 -2.53
C LEU A 119 -6.00 4.80 -2.35
N GLN A 120 -5.52 4.76 -1.10
CA GLN A 120 -4.15 4.36 -0.79
C GLN A 120 -3.87 2.94 -1.28
N VAL A 121 -4.75 1.98 -0.98
CA VAL A 121 -4.59 0.59 -1.43
C VAL A 121 -4.68 0.49 -2.96
N GLU A 122 -5.64 1.13 -3.60
CA GLU A 122 -5.80 1.11 -5.06
C GLU A 122 -4.50 1.56 -5.76
N TRP A 123 -3.93 2.68 -5.32
CA TRP A 123 -2.73 3.24 -5.92
C TRP A 123 -1.47 2.47 -5.56
N CYS A 124 -1.29 2.07 -4.30
CA CYS A 124 -0.13 1.27 -3.93
C CYS A 124 -0.14 -0.09 -4.64
N VAL A 125 -1.29 -0.75 -4.78
CA VAL A 125 -1.39 -2.03 -5.50
C VAL A 125 -1.01 -1.85 -6.97
N ARG A 126 -1.54 -0.82 -7.62
CA ARG A 126 -1.20 -0.51 -9.01
C ARG A 126 0.30 -0.32 -9.15
N LEU A 127 0.88 0.61 -8.40
CA LEU A 127 2.30 0.95 -8.56
C LEU A 127 3.22 -0.20 -8.12
N ALA A 128 2.86 -0.99 -7.12
CA ALA A 128 3.64 -2.14 -6.68
C ALA A 128 3.81 -3.22 -7.74
N VAL A 129 2.82 -3.39 -8.62
CA VAL A 129 2.80 -4.50 -9.61
C VAL A 129 3.11 -4.02 -11.02
N GLU A 130 2.64 -2.82 -11.37
CA GLU A 130 2.65 -2.35 -12.74
C GLU A 130 3.80 -1.36 -13.02
N ASP A 131 4.21 -0.54 -12.05
CA ASP A 131 5.10 0.60 -12.34
C ASP A 131 6.49 0.14 -12.82
N SER A 132 6.96 0.70 -13.94
CA SER A 132 8.28 0.37 -14.50
C SER A 132 9.46 0.80 -13.60
N TRP A 133 9.27 1.80 -12.74
CA TRP A 133 10.30 2.33 -11.86
C TRP A 133 10.39 1.59 -10.54
N ARG A 134 11.57 1.00 -10.30
CA ARG A 134 11.92 0.20 -9.12
C ARG A 134 11.56 0.87 -7.79
N LEU A 135 11.88 2.16 -7.61
CA LEU A 135 11.66 2.87 -6.35
C LEU A 135 10.16 3.08 -6.04
N SER A 136 9.33 3.29 -7.07
CA SER A 136 7.87 3.31 -6.91
C SER A 136 7.37 1.98 -6.39
N ARG A 137 7.81 0.86 -6.99
CA ARG A 137 7.38 -0.48 -6.59
C ARG A 137 7.77 -0.80 -5.14
N GLU A 138 9.02 -0.54 -4.77
CA GLU A 138 9.52 -0.72 -3.40
C GLU A 138 8.72 0.13 -2.40
N ARG A 139 8.50 1.41 -2.69
CA ARG A 139 7.75 2.29 -1.79
C ARG A 139 6.29 1.85 -1.67
N ALA A 140 5.66 1.48 -2.78
CA ALA A 140 4.28 1.04 -2.80
C ALA A 140 4.09 -0.24 -1.99
N LEU A 141 4.95 -1.25 -2.17
CA LEU A 141 4.95 -2.48 -1.37
C LEU A 141 5.13 -2.18 0.12
N PHE A 142 6.06 -1.29 0.47
CA PHE A 142 6.29 -0.90 1.86
C PHE A 142 5.01 -0.33 2.51
N GLU A 143 4.28 0.55 1.81
CA GLU A 143 3.01 1.08 2.30
C GLU A 143 1.89 0.02 2.34
N LEU A 144 1.90 -0.96 1.43
CA LEU A 144 1.01 -2.12 1.50
C LEU A 144 1.24 -2.95 2.75
N GLY A 145 2.45 -3.01 3.31
CA GLY A 145 2.69 -3.66 4.60
C GLY A 145 1.95 -3.02 5.75
N ARG A 146 1.84 -1.68 5.77
CA ARG A 146 1.02 -0.97 6.76
C ARG A 146 -0.47 -1.27 6.56
N ALA A 147 -0.92 -1.37 5.31
CA ALA A 147 -2.29 -1.77 5.01
C ALA A 147 -2.57 -3.23 5.42
N ALA A 148 -1.62 -4.14 5.19
CA ALA A 148 -1.73 -5.55 5.54
C ALA A 148 -1.91 -5.76 7.05
N LEU A 149 -1.09 -5.07 7.86
CA LEU A 149 -1.22 -5.04 9.31
C LEU A 149 -2.57 -4.49 9.77
N ARG A 150 -3.02 -3.36 9.20
CA ARG A 150 -4.30 -2.74 9.53
C ARG A 150 -5.50 -3.64 9.19
N LEU A 151 -5.40 -4.38 8.10
CA LEU A 151 -6.49 -5.20 7.56
C LEU A 151 -6.47 -6.64 8.10
N ASP A 152 -5.43 -7.03 8.83
CA ASP A 152 -5.19 -8.39 9.28
C ASP A 152 -5.19 -9.40 8.11
N VAL A 153 -4.34 -9.13 7.10
CA VAL A 153 -4.26 -9.97 5.89
C VAL A 153 -3.69 -11.36 6.19
N GLY A 154 -2.83 -11.48 7.20
CA GLY A 154 -2.15 -12.74 7.53
C GLY A 154 -1.14 -13.13 6.44
N VAL A 155 -1.03 -14.43 6.15
CA VAL A 155 -0.13 -14.98 5.12
C VAL A 155 -0.62 -14.56 3.73
N PRO A 156 0.16 -13.80 2.94
CA PRO A 156 -0.23 -13.38 1.61
C PRO A 156 -0.44 -14.58 0.67
N GLN A 157 -1.51 -14.54 -0.10
CA GLN A 157 -1.90 -15.56 -1.06
C GLN A 157 -2.18 -14.92 -2.42
N GLY A 158 -1.47 -15.41 -3.43
CA GLY A 158 -1.71 -15.05 -4.82
C GLY A 158 -2.98 -15.72 -5.35
N LEU A 159 -3.49 -15.18 -6.44
CA LEU A 159 -4.59 -15.81 -7.15
C LEU A 159 -4.06 -16.99 -7.99
N PRO A 160 -4.65 -18.20 -7.90
CA PRO A 160 -4.27 -19.30 -8.78
C PRO A 160 -4.51 -18.95 -10.26
N GLU A 161 -3.66 -19.46 -11.14
CA GLU A 161 -3.78 -19.20 -12.58
C GLU A 161 -5.13 -19.68 -13.11
N GLY A 162 -5.83 -18.82 -13.86
CA GLY A 162 -7.15 -19.11 -14.43
C GLY A 162 -8.31 -19.11 -13.42
N ALA A 163 -8.08 -18.79 -12.15
CA ALA A 163 -9.16 -18.73 -11.15
C ALA A 163 -9.95 -17.41 -11.15
N ALA A 164 -9.46 -16.37 -11.85
CA ALA A 164 -10.13 -15.08 -11.92
C ALA A 164 -11.51 -15.18 -12.58
N SER A 165 -12.51 -14.52 -11.99
CA SER A 165 -13.80 -14.33 -12.63
C SER A 165 -13.64 -13.53 -13.93
N PRO A 166 -14.38 -13.88 -15.01
CA PRO A 166 -14.34 -13.12 -16.26
C PRO A 166 -14.68 -11.64 -16.06
N VAL A 167 -14.00 -10.76 -16.79
CA VAL A 167 -14.18 -9.30 -16.69
C VAL A 167 -15.64 -8.89 -16.89
N ASP A 168 -16.36 -9.53 -17.82
CA ASP A 168 -17.77 -9.23 -18.08
C ASP A 168 -18.68 -9.53 -16.88
N GLU A 169 -18.38 -10.57 -16.11
CA GLU A 169 -19.11 -10.90 -14.88
C GLU A 169 -18.85 -9.86 -13.79
N VAL A 170 -17.60 -9.42 -13.65
CA VAL A 170 -17.23 -8.34 -12.73
C VAL A 170 -17.96 -7.05 -13.09
N VAL A 171 -17.95 -6.65 -14.37
CA VAL A 171 -18.66 -5.45 -14.85
C VAL A 171 -20.16 -5.56 -14.62
N ALA A 172 -20.76 -6.73 -14.86
CA ALA A 172 -22.18 -6.97 -14.61
C ALA A 172 -22.51 -6.84 -13.11
N ALA A 173 -21.68 -7.38 -12.22
CA ALA A 173 -21.87 -7.28 -10.78
C ALA A 173 -21.73 -5.84 -10.27
N ILE A 174 -20.71 -5.10 -10.73
CA ILE A 174 -20.54 -3.67 -10.40
C ILE A 174 -21.74 -2.87 -10.89
N THR A 175 -22.22 -3.15 -12.11
CA THR A 175 -23.41 -2.50 -12.67
C THR A 175 -24.66 -2.80 -11.84
N LYS A 176 -24.84 -4.04 -11.37
CA LYS A 176 -25.93 -4.45 -10.48
C LYS A 176 -25.86 -3.67 -9.16
N LEU A 177 -24.68 -3.55 -8.56
CA LEU A 177 -24.45 -2.79 -7.33
C LEU A 177 -24.81 -1.30 -7.51
N ILE A 178 -24.34 -0.66 -8.58
CA ILE A 178 -24.64 0.75 -8.87
C ILE A 178 -26.15 0.96 -9.06
N ARG A 179 -26.83 0.05 -9.76
CA ARG A 179 -28.29 0.12 -9.96
C ARG A 179 -29.06 -0.05 -8.66
N ALA A 180 -28.67 -1.00 -7.82
CA ALA A 180 -29.29 -1.23 -6.52
C ALA A 180 -29.03 -0.08 -5.53
N TYR A 181 -27.89 0.60 -5.65
CA TYR A 181 -27.54 1.75 -4.82
C TYR A 181 -28.29 3.03 -5.22
N ARG A 182 -28.61 3.23 -6.51
CA ARG A 182 -29.18 4.48 -7.03
C ARG A 182 -30.38 5.05 -6.22
N PRO A 183 -31.37 4.26 -5.77
CA PRO A 183 -32.50 4.78 -4.99
C PRO A 183 -32.07 5.47 -3.68
N THR A 184 -30.92 5.10 -3.12
CA THR A 184 -30.39 5.70 -1.88
C THR A 184 -29.88 7.14 -2.07
N VAL A 185 -29.52 7.50 -3.30
CA VAL A 185 -29.05 8.86 -3.67
C VAL A 185 -30.22 9.74 -4.09
N GLU A 186 -31.19 9.16 -4.81
CA GLU A 186 -32.37 9.86 -5.31
C GLU A 186 -33.40 10.14 -4.20
N GLY A 187 -33.40 9.34 -3.14
CA GLY A 187 -34.29 9.46 -1.98
C GLY A 187 -33.55 9.52 -0.64
N SER A 188 -34.27 9.28 0.45
CA SER A 188 -33.65 9.01 1.75
C SER A 188 -33.41 7.51 1.87
N GLU A 189 -32.34 7.10 2.53
CA GLU A 189 -32.16 5.68 2.90
C GLU A 189 -33.36 5.09 3.65
N SER A 190 -34.06 5.92 4.43
CA SER A 190 -35.29 5.55 5.14
C SER A 190 -36.52 5.35 4.24
N SER A 191 -36.44 5.69 2.94
CA SER A 191 -37.51 5.50 1.96
C SER A 191 -37.30 4.29 1.07
N LEU A 192 -36.25 3.48 1.31
CA LEU A 192 -36.09 2.21 0.62
C LEU A 192 -37.15 1.22 1.09
N ASP A 193 -37.81 0.56 0.14
CA ASP A 193 -38.68 -0.58 0.41
C ASP A 193 -37.88 -1.88 0.62
N ASP A 194 -38.56 -2.94 1.06
CA ASP A 194 -37.93 -4.23 1.37
C ASP A 194 -37.28 -4.87 0.14
N ASP A 195 -37.90 -4.75 -1.04
CA ASP A 195 -37.38 -5.30 -2.29
C ASP A 195 -36.07 -4.60 -2.70
N GLN A 196 -35.98 -3.28 -2.50
CA GLN A 196 -34.77 -2.49 -2.76
C GLN A 196 -33.63 -2.86 -1.80
N TRP A 197 -33.94 -3.14 -0.52
CA TRP A 197 -32.94 -3.65 0.42
C TRP A 197 -32.40 -5.01 0.01
N VAL A 198 -33.28 -5.95 -0.33
CA VAL A 198 -32.90 -7.29 -0.80
C VAL A 198 -32.04 -7.18 -2.07
N ALA A 199 -32.42 -6.32 -3.02
CA ALA A 199 -31.65 -6.13 -4.24
C ALA A 199 -30.23 -5.59 -4.00
N LEU A 200 -30.05 -4.71 -3.00
CA LEU A 200 -28.75 -4.19 -2.60
C LEU A 200 -27.91 -5.24 -1.87
N GLU A 201 -28.50 -5.99 -0.95
CA GLU A 201 -27.85 -7.11 -0.26
C GLU A 201 -27.39 -8.18 -1.26
N ASP A 202 -28.24 -8.54 -2.22
CA ASP A 202 -27.92 -9.48 -3.30
C ASP A 202 -26.80 -8.96 -4.21
N ALA A 203 -26.72 -7.64 -4.45
CA ALA A 203 -25.66 -7.06 -5.25
C ALA A 203 -24.31 -7.08 -4.51
N VAL A 204 -24.31 -6.79 -3.21
CA VAL A 204 -23.12 -6.89 -2.34
C VAL A 204 -22.65 -8.34 -2.25
N ALA A 205 -23.57 -9.28 -2.02
CA ALA A 205 -23.26 -10.71 -2.00
C ALA A 205 -22.70 -11.18 -3.36
N GLY A 206 -23.26 -10.68 -4.47
CA GLY A 206 -22.77 -10.95 -5.81
C GLY A 206 -21.31 -10.55 -6.02
N ILE A 207 -20.88 -9.38 -5.53
CA ILE A 207 -19.46 -8.96 -5.60
C ILE A 207 -18.58 -9.86 -4.73
N ARG A 208 -19.03 -10.22 -3.51
CA ARG A 208 -18.26 -11.11 -2.61
C ARG A 208 -18.04 -12.51 -3.16
N ALA A 209 -18.94 -12.98 -4.02
CA ALA A 209 -18.82 -14.28 -4.67
C ALA A 209 -17.81 -14.28 -5.82
N LEU A 210 -17.34 -13.12 -6.28
CA LEU A 210 -16.37 -13.03 -7.37
C LEU A 210 -14.97 -13.35 -6.88
N THR A 211 -14.20 -13.99 -7.76
CA THR A 211 -12.77 -14.15 -7.59
C THR A 211 -12.06 -13.05 -8.37
N LEU A 212 -11.65 -11.99 -7.66
CA LEU A 212 -11.11 -10.77 -8.28
C LEU A 212 -9.60 -10.89 -8.47
N ASP A 213 -9.12 -10.69 -9.69
CA ASP A 213 -7.71 -10.39 -9.94
C ASP A 213 -7.37 -8.92 -9.54
N LEU A 214 -6.11 -8.54 -9.64
CA LEU A 214 -5.66 -7.19 -9.26
C LEU A 214 -6.40 -6.08 -10.01
N GLU A 215 -6.58 -6.22 -11.33
CA GLU A 215 -7.24 -5.19 -12.14
C GLU A 215 -8.73 -5.09 -11.83
N SER A 216 -9.43 -6.21 -11.79
CA SER A 216 -10.86 -6.30 -11.47
C SER A 216 -11.13 -5.84 -10.04
N GLY A 217 -10.25 -6.20 -9.09
CA GLY A 217 -10.33 -5.75 -7.71
C GLY A 217 -10.14 -4.24 -7.58
N ARG A 218 -9.18 -3.63 -8.29
CA ARG A 218 -9.00 -2.16 -8.31
C ARG A 218 -10.23 -1.46 -8.86
N ARG A 219 -10.79 -1.93 -9.98
CA ARG A 219 -12.03 -1.38 -10.56
C ARG A 219 -13.21 -1.49 -9.59
N THR A 220 -13.35 -2.65 -8.95
CA THR A 220 -14.39 -2.91 -7.95
C THR A 220 -14.24 -1.96 -6.76
N LEU A 221 -13.01 -1.79 -6.24
CA LEU A 221 -12.72 -0.90 -5.14
C LEU A 221 -13.00 0.56 -5.49
N LYS A 222 -12.59 1.03 -6.69
CA LYS A 222 -12.89 2.38 -7.20
C LYS A 222 -14.39 2.63 -7.30
N ALA A 223 -15.15 1.63 -7.77
CA ALA A 223 -16.61 1.70 -7.83
C ALA A 223 -17.23 1.81 -6.43
N ILE A 224 -16.88 0.92 -5.49
CA ILE A 224 -17.38 0.96 -4.11
C ILE A 224 -17.03 2.29 -3.44
N ASN A 225 -15.80 2.77 -3.64
CA ASN A 225 -15.34 4.03 -3.06
C ASN A 225 -16.14 5.23 -3.57
N SER A 226 -16.51 5.23 -4.85
CA SER A 226 -17.38 6.24 -5.45
C SER A 226 -18.79 6.26 -4.85
N LEU A 227 -19.29 5.10 -4.38
CA LEU A 227 -20.57 4.99 -3.66
C LEU A 227 -20.44 5.39 -2.18
N LEU A 228 -19.31 5.09 -1.54
CA LEU A 228 -19.06 5.45 -0.14
C LEU A 228 -18.92 6.96 0.08
N GLY A 229 -18.39 7.70 -0.90
CA GLY A 229 -18.21 9.15 -0.83
C GLY A 229 -19.47 9.95 -0.47
N PRO A 230 -20.58 9.82 -1.23
CA PRO A 230 -21.83 10.52 -0.93
C PRO A 230 -22.66 9.89 0.20
N THR A 231 -22.35 8.66 0.64
CA THR A 231 -23.17 7.96 1.64
C THR A 231 -23.00 8.54 3.05
N LYS A 232 -24.13 8.74 3.75
CA LYS A 232 -24.14 9.20 5.15
C LYS A 232 -23.26 8.31 6.04
N ARG A 233 -22.51 8.94 6.95
CA ARG A 233 -21.51 8.28 7.82
C ARG A 233 -22.08 7.18 8.73
N THR A 234 -23.38 7.16 9.01
CA THR A 234 -24.01 6.23 9.95
C THR A 234 -25.19 5.47 9.34
N GLY A 235 -25.22 5.30 8.01
CA GLY A 235 -26.29 4.59 7.31
C GLY A 235 -26.06 3.06 7.24
N ARG A 236 -27.14 2.28 7.18
CA ARG A 236 -27.13 0.83 6.90
C ARG A 236 -26.44 0.53 5.56
N VAL A 237 -26.65 1.35 4.53
CA VAL A 237 -25.97 1.23 3.23
C VAL A 237 -24.45 1.29 3.41
N ARG A 238 -23.96 2.26 4.20
CA ARG A 238 -22.53 2.38 4.51
C ARG A 238 -22.03 1.16 5.27
N GLY A 239 -22.83 0.67 6.23
CA GLY A 239 -22.56 -0.56 6.98
C GLY A 239 -22.43 -1.82 6.11
N MET A 240 -22.94 -1.82 4.87
CA MET A 240 -22.73 -2.91 3.91
C MET A 240 -21.54 -2.65 2.99
N LEU A 241 -21.37 -1.42 2.50
CA LEU A 241 -20.31 -1.06 1.56
C LEU A 241 -18.92 -1.00 2.21
N GLU A 242 -18.81 -0.59 3.48
CA GLU A 242 -17.51 -0.52 4.16
C GLU A 242 -16.89 -1.90 4.36
N PRO A 243 -17.58 -2.92 4.91
CA PRO A 243 -17.05 -4.28 4.97
C PRO A 243 -16.66 -4.81 3.59
N LEU A 244 -17.49 -4.58 2.56
CA LEU A 244 -17.18 -4.98 1.19
C LEU A 244 -15.88 -4.34 0.69
N ALA A 245 -15.67 -3.04 0.92
CA ALA A 245 -14.45 -2.35 0.55
C ALA A 245 -13.23 -2.92 1.28
N LEU A 246 -13.35 -3.26 2.56
CA LEU A 246 -12.28 -3.87 3.36
C LEU A 246 -11.93 -5.27 2.86
N ASP A 247 -12.92 -6.08 2.49
CA ASP A 247 -12.71 -7.41 1.91
C ASP A 247 -11.93 -7.31 0.58
N VAL A 248 -12.34 -6.41 -0.32
CA VAL A 248 -11.63 -6.17 -1.58
C VAL A 248 -10.22 -5.64 -1.33
N GLN A 249 -10.03 -4.73 -0.36
CA GLN A 249 -8.69 -4.26 0.03
C GLN A 249 -7.79 -5.43 0.48
N ARG A 250 -8.29 -6.35 1.33
CA ARG A 250 -7.51 -7.52 1.78
C ARG A 250 -7.07 -8.38 0.60
N THR A 251 -7.98 -8.68 -0.32
CA THR A 251 -7.69 -9.46 -1.53
C THR A 251 -6.59 -8.80 -2.37
N LEU A 252 -6.72 -7.49 -2.63
CA LEU A 252 -5.75 -6.74 -3.43
C LEU A 252 -4.37 -6.67 -2.76
N VAL A 253 -4.31 -6.36 -1.46
CA VAL A 253 -3.06 -6.29 -0.69
C VAL A 253 -2.37 -7.64 -0.70
N SER A 254 -3.10 -8.71 -0.42
CA SER A 254 -2.58 -10.09 -0.41
C SER A 254 -1.95 -10.46 -1.76
N GLN A 255 -2.68 -10.25 -2.86
CA GLN A 255 -2.19 -10.55 -4.20
C GLN A 255 -1.00 -9.67 -4.61
N ALA A 256 -1.00 -8.39 -4.26
CA ALA A 256 0.08 -7.47 -4.60
C ALA A 256 1.39 -7.82 -3.88
N ILE A 257 1.31 -8.24 -2.61
CA ILE A 257 2.48 -8.74 -1.88
C ILE A 257 3.00 -10.02 -2.52
N THR A 258 2.11 -10.96 -2.90
CA THR A 258 2.53 -12.18 -3.61
C THR A 258 3.15 -11.88 -4.98
N ALA A 259 2.64 -10.88 -5.72
CA ALA A 259 3.26 -10.43 -6.96
C ALA A 259 4.67 -9.86 -6.69
N GLY A 260 4.83 -9.05 -5.63
CA GLY A 260 6.12 -8.52 -5.20
C GLY A 260 7.15 -9.60 -4.82
N LEU A 261 6.72 -10.71 -4.20
CA LEU A 261 7.59 -11.86 -3.89
C LEU A 261 8.17 -12.51 -5.15
N ASN A 262 7.46 -12.37 -6.28
CA ASN A 262 7.86 -12.89 -7.59
C ASN A 262 8.42 -11.79 -8.53
N ASP A 263 8.68 -10.57 -8.04
CA ASP A 263 9.18 -9.48 -8.88
C ASP A 263 10.54 -9.85 -9.49
N PRO A 264 10.84 -9.48 -10.76
CA PRO A 264 12.12 -9.76 -11.37
C PRO A 264 13.31 -9.09 -10.65
N LEU A 265 13.10 -7.94 -10.00
CA LEU A 265 14.15 -7.20 -9.32
C LEU A 265 14.36 -7.70 -7.88
N PRO A 266 15.59 -8.12 -7.50
CA PRO A 266 15.93 -8.55 -6.15
C PRO A 266 15.51 -7.61 -5.03
N SER A 267 15.69 -6.31 -5.21
CA SER A 267 15.40 -5.31 -4.19
C SER A 267 13.90 -5.16 -3.94
N VAL A 268 13.05 -5.33 -4.97
CA VAL A 268 11.59 -5.33 -4.83
C VAL A 268 11.14 -6.59 -4.09
N ARG A 269 11.68 -7.76 -4.45
CA ARG A 269 11.43 -9.02 -3.72
C ARG A 269 11.82 -8.92 -2.26
N ALA A 270 12.96 -8.29 -1.97
CA ALA A 270 13.43 -8.07 -0.61
C ALA A 270 12.41 -7.26 0.22
N VAL A 271 11.85 -6.17 -0.33
CA VAL A 271 10.77 -5.43 0.34
C VAL A 271 9.50 -6.27 0.48
N ALA A 272 9.15 -7.06 -0.54
CA ALA A 272 7.99 -7.95 -0.46
C ALA A 272 8.13 -9.01 0.64
N VAL A 273 9.31 -9.60 0.82
CA VAL A 273 9.61 -10.54 1.93
C VAL A 273 9.44 -9.86 3.27
N TRP A 274 10.01 -8.65 3.43
CA TRP A 274 9.83 -7.86 4.65
C TRP A 274 8.36 -7.65 4.99
N VAL A 275 7.59 -7.19 4.01
CA VAL A 275 6.16 -6.89 4.16
C VAL A 275 5.35 -8.16 4.42
N ALA A 276 5.67 -9.25 3.73
CA ALA A 276 4.98 -10.52 3.90
C ALA A 276 5.20 -11.09 5.32
N VAL A 277 6.42 -10.99 5.86
CA VAL A 277 6.71 -11.40 7.26
C VAL A 277 6.02 -10.49 8.26
N GLN A 278 5.95 -9.18 8.03
CA GLN A 278 5.17 -8.29 8.90
C GLN A 278 3.68 -8.68 8.94
N SER A 279 3.13 -9.15 7.82
CA SER A 279 1.72 -9.53 7.73
C SER A 279 1.43 -10.94 8.25
N GLY A 280 2.25 -11.93 7.88
CA GLY A 280 2.01 -13.35 8.16
C GLY A 280 2.88 -13.95 9.26
N GLY A 281 3.76 -13.15 9.87
CA GLY A 281 4.59 -13.54 11.01
C GLY A 281 5.52 -14.74 10.72
N ASP A 282 5.68 -15.58 11.73
CA ASP A 282 6.57 -16.74 11.75
C ASP A 282 6.35 -17.71 10.58
N VAL A 283 5.11 -17.89 10.15
CA VAL A 283 4.77 -18.78 9.03
C VAL A 283 5.48 -18.33 7.75
N VAL A 284 5.49 -17.03 7.47
CA VAL A 284 6.14 -16.47 6.28
C VAL A 284 7.65 -16.44 6.44
N LEU A 285 8.16 -16.17 7.66
CA LEU A 285 9.60 -16.19 7.92
C LEU A 285 10.16 -17.61 7.74
N ALA A 286 9.47 -18.63 8.24
CA ALA A 286 9.79 -20.04 8.06
C ALA A 286 9.82 -20.44 6.58
N GLN A 287 8.83 -20.02 5.79
CA GLN A 287 8.80 -20.26 4.34
C GLN A 287 9.97 -19.56 3.65
N SER A 288 10.24 -18.30 3.99
CA SER A 288 11.34 -17.51 3.41
C SER A 288 12.70 -18.14 3.70
N LEU A 289 12.96 -18.60 4.92
CA LEU A 289 14.17 -19.32 5.30
C LEU A 289 14.33 -20.63 4.52
N THR A 290 13.23 -21.37 4.33
CA THR A 290 13.25 -22.66 3.62
C THR A 290 13.50 -22.50 2.12
N GLN A 291 13.13 -21.36 1.55
CA GLN A 291 13.33 -21.04 0.14
C GLN A 291 14.72 -20.44 -0.16
N LEU A 292 15.52 -20.14 0.87
CA LEU A 292 16.88 -19.68 0.65
C LEU A 292 17.74 -20.79 0.01
N GLY A 293 18.51 -20.41 -1.00
CA GLY A 293 19.44 -21.31 -1.67
C GLY A 293 20.53 -20.57 -2.42
N PRO A 294 21.39 -21.30 -3.16
CA PRO A 294 22.55 -20.71 -3.83
C PRO A 294 22.22 -19.66 -4.90
N GLN A 295 20.98 -19.66 -5.41
CA GLN A 295 20.50 -18.72 -6.43
C GLN A 295 19.70 -17.55 -5.83
N THR A 296 19.53 -17.51 -4.51
CA THR A 296 18.84 -16.39 -3.86
C THR A 296 19.72 -15.15 -3.93
N SER A 297 19.14 -14.04 -4.38
CA SER A 297 19.83 -12.76 -4.47
C SER A 297 20.22 -12.21 -3.09
N GLU A 298 21.36 -11.51 -3.02
CA GLU A 298 21.91 -10.98 -1.77
C GLU A 298 20.91 -10.09 -1.02
N GLU A 299 20.13 -9.26 -1.71
CA GLU A 299 19.13 -8.38 -1.10
C GLU A 299 18.06 -9.15 -0.33
N VAL A 300 17.64 -10.30 -0.86
CA VAL A 300 16.64 -11.16 -0.21
C VAL A 300 17.27 -11.86 0.99
N ILE A 301 18.48 -12.41 0.85
CA ILE A 301 19.21 -13.03 1.97
C ILE A 301 19.37 -12.01 3.09
N MET A 302 19.86 -10.81 2.78
CA MET A 302 20.08 -9.73 3.75
C MET A 302 18.79 -9.34 4.49
N THR A 303 17.66 -9.29 3.78
CA THR A 303 16.37 -9.02 4.41
C THR A 303 15.92 -10.17 5.32
N VAL A 304 15.99 -11.42 4.87
CA VAL A 304 15.60 -12.57 5.72
C VAL A 304 16.48 -12.63 6.98
N MET A 305 17.79 -12.44 6.83
CA MET A 305 18.69 -12.42 7.98
C MET A 305 18.41 -11.23 8.92
N ARG A 306 18.02 -10.07 8.37
CA ARG A 306 17.59 -8.94 9.19
C ARG A 306 16.30 -9.23 9.95
N LEU A 307 15.37 -9.98 9.36
CA LEU A 307 14.15 -10.41 10.03
C LEU A 307 14.47 -11.39 11.16
N VAL A 308 15.38 -12.35 10.95
CA VAL A 308 15.87 -13.24 12.02
C VAL A 308 16.59 -12.46 13.12
N GLU A 309 17.40 -11.46 12.79
CA GLU A 309 18.04 -10.58 13.77
C GLU A 309 17.01 -9.80 14.63
N LEU A 310 15.84 -9.49 14.07
CA LEU A 310 14.82 -8.69 14.77
C LEU A 310 13.80 -9.52 15.54
N TYR A 311 13.48 -10.71 15.04
CA TYR A 311 12.38 -11.54 15.55
C TYR A 311 12.85 -12.91 16.07
N GLY A 312 14.11 -13.26 15.88
CA GLY A 312 14.61 -14.60 16.13
C GLY A 312 14.24 -15.59 15.02
N LEU A 313 14.47 -16.88 15.28
CA LEU A 313 13.96 -17.95 14.42
C LEU A 313 12.47 -18.17 14.70
N PRO A 314 11.70 -18.64 13.70
CA PRO A 314 10.30 -19.00 13.90
C PRO A 314 10.10 -19.97 15.07
N GLU A 315 9.08 -19.73 15.89
CA GLU A 315 8.76 -20.57 17.06
C GLU A 315 7.98 -21.83 16.67
N GLU A 316 7.95 -22.81 17.58
CA GLU A 316 7.16 -24.02 17.44
C GLU A 316 5.66 -23.71 17.40
N ASN A 317 4.92 -24.32 16.50
CA ASN A 317 3.48 -24.11 16.38
C ASN A 317 2.72 -25.42 16.09
N ALA A 318 1.39 -25.34 16.00
CA ALA A 318 0.55 -26.52 15.82
C ALA A 318 0.80 -27.28 14.50
N GLU A 319 1.31 -26.61 13.47
CA GLU A 319 1.63 -27.21 12.16
C GLU A 319 3.06 -27.77 12.11
N LEU A 320 3.97 -27.17 12.88
CA LEU A 320 5.38 -27.53 12.99
C LEU A 320 5.73 -27.76 14.46
N SER A 321 5.57 -29.00 14.94
CA SER A 321 5.82 -29.38 16.33
C SER A 321 6.75 -30.59 16.50
N GLY A 322 7.36 -30.70 17.68
CA GLY A 322 8.18 -31.82 18.12
C GLY A 322 9.41 -32.07 17.24
N GLU A 323 9.65 -33.33 16.88
CA GLU A 323 10.80 -33.72 16.07
C GLU A 323 10.84 -33.07 14.67
N ILE A 324 9.66 -32.74 14.12
CA ILE A 324 9.57 -32.06 12.82
C ILE A 324 10.10 -30.64 12.95
N PHE A 325 9.66 -29.91 13.98
CA PHE A 325 10.15 -28.57 14.27
C PHE A 325 11.66 -28.56 14.48
N GLU A 326 12.20 -29.42 15.34
CA GLU A 326 13.64 -29.48 15.60
C GLU A 326 14.46 -29.77 14.33
N ARG A 327 13.95 -30.64 13.45
CA ARG A 327 14.60 -30.92 12.16
C ARG A 327 14.63 -29.70 11.26
N VAL A 328 13.51 -29.00 11.14
CA VAL A 328 13.37 -27.82 10.29
C VAL A 328 14.18 -26.65 10.86
N ARG A 329 14.16 -26.44 12.18
CA ARG A 329 14.97 -25.45 12.88
C ARG A 329 16.46 -25.65 12.63
N LEU A 330 16.93 -26.89 12.73
CA LEU A 330 18.33 -27.21 12.42
C LEU A 330 18.67 -27.00 10.95
N GLN A 331 17.73 -27.26 10.03
CA GLN A 331 17.93 -26.92 8.63
C GLN A 331 18.11 -25.41 8.43
N TRP A 332 17.28 -24.57 9.07
CA TRP A 332 17.42 -23.12 9.01
C TRP A 332 18.76 -22.64 9.57
N LEU A 333 19.15 -23.14 10.75
CA LEU A 333 20.46 -22.82 11.34
C LEU A 333 21.60 -23.21 10.41
N GLY A 334 21.54 -24.41 9.82
CA GLY A 334 22.55 -24.88 8.86
C GLY A 334 22.66 -23.96 7.64
N ILE A 335 21.54 -23.48 7.09
CA ILE A 335 21.51 -22.51 5.99
C ILE A 335 22.19 -21.19 6.40
N ILE A 336 21.87 -20.68 7.60
CA ILE A 336 22.44 -19.40 8.05
C ILE A 336 23.95 -19.55 8.30
N VAL A 337 24.41 -20.66 8.90
CA VAL A 337 25.84 -20.95 9.09
C VAL A 337 26.55 -21.08 7.75
N GLU A 338 25.97 -21.79 6.79
CA GLU A 338 26.53 -21.94 5.45
C GLU A 338 26.76 -20.57 4.80
N PHE A 339 25.77 -19.67 4.87
CA PHE A 339 25.96 -18.31 4.35
C PHE A 339 26.93 -17.48 5.19
N ALA A 340 26.96 -17.62 6.51
CA ALA A 340 27.89 -16.89 7.37
C ALA A 340 29.36 -17.21 7.05
N VAL A 341 29.64 -18.46 6.67
CA VAL A 341 31.00 -18.96 6.45
C VAL A 341 31.39 -18.84 4.97
N ASN A 342 30.55 -19.34 4.07
CA ASN A 342 30.94 -19.63 2.69
C ASN A 342 30.45 -18.59 1.67
N HIS A 343 29.57 -17.64 2.05
CA HIS A 343 29.05 -16.68 1.08
C HIS A 343 30.14 -15.72 0.57
N PRO A 344 30.22 -15.45 -0.75
CA PRO A 344 31.29 -14.62 -1.32
C PRO A 344 31.23 -13.15 -0.88
N SER A 345 30.02 -12.63 -0.63
CA SER A 345 29.80 -11.26 -0.13
C SER A 345 30.03 -11.17 1.37
N GLY A 346 31.01 -10.36 1.77
CA GLY A 346 31.32 -10.11 3.18
C GLY A 346 30.18 -9.45 3.96
N GLU A 347 29.35 -8.64 3.30
CA GLU A 347 28.19 -8.01 3.94
C GLU A 347 27.13 -9.04 4.32
N VAL A 348 26.86 -10.00 3.42
CA VAL A 348 25.97 -11.13 3.69
C VAL A 348 26.49 -11.96 4.86
N ARG A 349 27.78 -12.31 4.84
CA ARG A 349 28.41 -13.07 5.95
C ARG A 349 28.21 -12.40 7.30
N VAL A 350 28.54 -11.10 7.39
CA VAL A 350 28.37 -10.31 8.63
C VAL A 350 26.91 -10.27 9.08
N ARG A 351 25.96 -10.15 8.15
CA ARG A 351 24.54 -10.15 8.49
C ARG A 351 24.08 -11.52 8.99
N CYS A 352 24.52 -12.61 8.37
CA CYS A 352 24.24 -13.97 8.83
C CYS A 352 24.79 -14.22 10.24
N MET A 353 26.00 -13.77 10.54
CA MET A 353 26.57 -13.88 11.90
C MET A 353 25.76 -13.12 12.95
N ARG A 354 25.20 -11.95 12.60
CA ARG A 354 24.28 -11.21 13.49
C ARG A 354 22.96 -11.94 13.69
N ALA A 355 22.42 -12.54 12.64
CA ALA A 355 21.23 -13.38 12.74
C ALA A 355 21.49 -14.62 13.61
N LEU A 356 22.67 -15.25 13.48
CA LEU A 356 23.07 -16.40 14.32
C LEU A 356 23.20 -16.04 15.79
N ARG A 357 23.74 -14.87 16.12
CA ARG A 357 23.80 -14.37 17.50
C ARG A 357 22.43 -14.39 18.16
N GLU A 358 21.40 -13.91 17.45
CA GLU A 358 20.03 -13.94 17.96
C GLU A 358 19.49 -15.37 18.01
N ALA A 359 19.65 -16.14 16.93
CA ALA A 359 19.17 -17.51 16.83
C ALA A 359 19.81 -18.49 17.85
N SER A 360 21.01 -18.18 18.34
CA SER A 360 21.73 -18.95 19.36
C SER A 360 21.44 -18.49 20.79
N GLY A 361 20.45 -17.61 21.02
CA GLY A 361 20.16 -17.06 22.35
C GLY A 361 21.30 -16.22 22.93
N GLY A 362 22.18 -15.66 22.09
CA GLY A 362 23.35 -14.91 22.52
C GLY A 362 24.51 -15.75 23.07
N ALA A 363 24.49 -17.08 22.91
CA ALA A 363 25.59 -17.97 23.33
C ALA A 363 26.96 -17.60 22.71
N LEU A 364 26.94 -16.98 21.53
CA LEU A 364 28.14 -16.53 20.81
C LEU A 364 27.94 -15.08 20.33
N ASP A 365 28.92 -14.20 20.61
CA ASP A 365 28.93 -12.80 20.14
C ASP A 365 30.25 -12.50 19.42
N THR A 366 30.36 -12.98 18.18
CA THR A 366 31.59 -12.91 17.38
C THR A 366 31.27 -12.75 15.89
N LEU A 367 32.20 -12.13 15.16
CA LEU A 367 32.19 -12.04 13.70
C LEU A 367 33.26 -12.94 13.06
N ARG A 368 33.83 -13.88 13.83
CA ARG A 368 34.81 -14.84 13.34
C ARG A 368 34.11 -16.07 12.80
N GLU A 369 34.47 -16.46 11.59
CA GLU A 369 33.87 -17.59 10.88
C GLU A 369 34.18 -18.91 11.60
N GLU A 370 35.39 -19.05 12.15
CA GLU A 370 35.86 -20.26 12.81
C GLU A 370 35.05 -20.58 14.08
N ASP A 371 34.67 -19.55 14.84
CA ASP A 371 33.88 -19.70 16.06
C ASP A 371 32.48 -20.25 15.74
N TRP A 372 31.86 -19.76 14.65
CA TRP A 372 30.55 -20.23 14.18
C TRP A 372 30.60 -21.66 13.62
N GLN A 373 31.67 -22.03 12.91
CA GLN A 373 31.90 -23.40 12.45
C GLN A 373 32.05 -24.38 13.63
N GLN A 374 32.79 -23.98 14.66
CA GLN A 374 32.98 -24.79 15.86
C GLN A 374 31.66 -24.95 16.63
N TRP A 375 30.92 -23.85 16.81
CA TRP A 375 29.60 -23.88 17.44
C TRP A 375 28.65 -24.81 16.69
N TRP A 376 28.59 -24.71 15.36
CA TRP A 376 27.72 -25.54 14.54
C TRP A 376 28.05 -27.04 14.65
N THR A 377 29.34 -27.39 14.63
CA THR A 377 29.79 -28.78 14.86
C THR A 377 29.28 -29.30 16.21
N GLY A 378 29.42 -28.51 17.28
CA GLY A 378 28.93 -28.88 18.61
C GLY A 378 27.40 -29.07 18.68
N VAL A 379 26.64 -28.24 17.96
CA VAL A 379 25.17 -28.40 17.84
C VAL A 379 24.81 -29.73 17.18
N LEU A 380 25.53 -30.11 16.11
CA LEU A 380 25.30 -31.38 15.42
C LEU A 380 25.65 -32.60 16.28
N GLU A 381 26.81 -32.58 16.95
CA GLU A 381 27.26 -33.66 17.84
C GLU A 381 26.30 -33.91 19.01
N ALA A 382 25.78 -32.83 19.60
CA ALA A 382 24.83 -32.93 20.70
C ALA A 382 23.48 -33.52 20.26
N ARG A 383 23.01 -33.17 19.05
CA ARG A 383 21.82 -33.78 18.45
C ARG A 383 22.01 -35.28 18.23
N GLU A 384 23.14 -35.70 17.67
CA GLU A 384 23.46 -37.12 17.44
C GLU A 384 23.52 -37.92 18.76
N SER A 385 23.98 -37.27 19.83
CA SER A 385 24.07 -37.85 21.17
C SER A 385 22.73 -37.91 21.91
N GLY A 386 21.64 -37.41 21.32
CA GLY A 386 20.32 -37.33 21.98
C GLY A 386 20.27 -36.36 23.15
N VAL A 387 21.28 -35.49 23.29
CA VAL A 387 21.30 -34.42 24.29
C VAL A 387 20.53 -33.24 23.70
N LEU A 388 19.37 -32.92 24.27
CA LEU A 388 18.65 -31.71 23.91
C LEU A 388 19.52 -30.50 24.26
N VAL A 389 20.11 -29.87 23.25
CA VAL A 389 20.71 -28.54 23.39
C VAL A 389 19.56 -27.56 23.45
N GLN A 390 19.18 -27.18 24.67
CA GLN A 390 18.43 -25.95 24.82
C GLN A 390 19.40 -24.79 24.55
N PRO A 391 19.10 -23.90 23.59
CA PRO A 391 19.90 -22.71 23.33
C PRO A 391 19.93 -21.78 24.54
#